data_AF-A0A9D1G6L9-F1
#
_entry.id   AF-A0A9D1G6L9-F1
#
_cell.length_a   1.000
_cell.length_b   1.000
_cell.length_c   1.000
_cell.angle_alpha   90.00
_cell.angle_beta   90.00
_cell.angle_gamma   90.00
#
_symmetry.space_group_name_H-M   'P 1'
#
loop_
_entity.id
_entity.type
_entity.pdbx_description
1 polymer ?
#
loop_
_entity_poly.entity_id
_entity_poly.type
_entity_poly.pdbx_seq_one_letter_code
_entity_poly.pdbx_strand_id
1 'polypeptide(L)'
;MMLGALSAAVITIGVETLLLGLLYRRDTLFLGLCASLNLATNLVLNLVLWLIPLTVRWWLVYPLELLVVAVEYAVYARACGRSGRLFLLTLAANVLSYCTGILIYGHV
;
A
#
# COMPACT_ATOMS: atom_id res chain seq x y z
N MET A 1 -17.51 2.02 8.91
CA MET A 1 -16.39 1.09 8.63
C MET A 1 -16.02 1.04 7.16
N MET A 2 -16.93 0.72 6.22
CA MET A 2 -16.60 0.65 4.78
C MET A 2 -16.15 2.00 4.18
N LEU A 3 -16.76 3.11 4.60
CA LEU A 3 -16.34 4.46 4.24
C LEU A 3 -14.90 4.80 4.70
N GLY A 4 -14.47 4.30 5.85
CA GLY A 4 -13.12 4.55 6.40
C GLY A 4 -12.03 3.82 5.61
N ALA A 5 -12.28 2.56 5.24
CA ALA A 5 -11.38 1.78 4.40
C ALA A 5 -11.26 2.37 2.98
N LEU A 6 -12.37 2.86 2.42
CA LEU A 6 -12.37 3.54 1.12
C LEU A 6 -11.60 4.86 1.16
N SER A 7 -11.80 5.69 2.18
CA SER A 7 -11.06 6.95 2.32
C SER A 7 -9.57 6.71 2.57
N ALA A 8 -9.21 5.70 3.37
CA ALA A 8 -7.82 5.29 3.56
C ALA A 8 -7.19 4.86 2.24
N ALA A 9 -7.85 3.98 1.48
CA ALA A 9 -7.35 3.54 0.18
C ALA A 9 -7.14 4.71 -0.81
N VAL A 10 -8.04 5.70 -0.84
CA VAL A 10 -7.87 6.89 -1.70
C VAL A 10 -6.65 7.71 -1.29
N ILE A 11 -6.43 7.90 0.01
CA ILE A 11 -5.26 8.63 0.52
C ILE A 11 -3.98 7.87 0.18
N THR A 12 -3.98 6.56 0.40
CA THR A 12 -2.87 5.66 0.05
C THR A 12 -2.53 5.73 -1.43
N ILE A 13 -3.52 5.60 -2.31
CA ILE A 13 -3.33 5.78 -3.76
C ILE A 13 -2.68 7.13 -4.05
N GLY A 14 -3.18 8.20 -3.42
CA GLY A 14 -2.63 9.54 -3.56
C GLY A 14 -1.15 9.59 -3.19
N VAL A 15 -0.79 9.20 -1.97
CA VAL A 15 0.57 9.26 -1.42
C VAL A 15 1.54 8.40 -2.23
N GLU A 16 1.19 7.14 -2.49
CA GLU A 16 2.09 6.19 -3.14
C GLU A 16 2.30 6.49 -4.62
N THR A 17 1.23 6.87 -5.33
CA THR A 17 1.31 7.26 -6.75
C THR A 17 2.09 8.55 -6.90
N LEU A 18 1.93 9.53 -6.00
CA LEU A 18 2.73 10.76 -6.01
C LEU A 18 4.21 10.45 -5.77
N LEU A 19 4.53 9.62 -4.78
CA LEU A 19 5.91 9.31 -4.44
C LEU A 19 6.62 8.62 -5.61
N LEU A 20 6.00 7.60 -6.20
CA LEU A 20 6.57 6.89 -7.35
C LEU A 20 6.62 7.78 -8.61
N GLY A 21 5.62 8.63 -8.82
CA GLY A 21 5.61 9.60 -9.92
C GLY A 21 6.67 10.69 -9.79
N LEU A 22 6.97 11.13 -8.57
CA LEU A 22 8.01 12.13 -8.31
C LEU A 22 9.42 11.53 -8.34
N LEU A 23 9.61 10.33 -7.77
CA LEU A 23 10.94 9.80 -7.46
C LEU A 23 11.37 8.61 -8.32
N TYR A 24 10.50 8.05 -9.16
CA TYR A 24 10.85 6.90 -10.01
C TYR A 24 10.46 7.08 -11.49
N ARG A 25 9.16 7.03 -11.80
CA ARG A 25 8.68 6.97 -13.18
C ARG A 25 7.31 7.64 -13.32
N ARG A 26 7.19 8.51 -14.33
CA ARG A 26 5.98 9.32 -14.61
C ARG A 26 5.07 8.74 -15.69
N ASP A 27 5.39 7.54 -16.18
CA ASP A 27 4.61 6.87 -17.21
C ASP A 27 3.19 6.58 -16.72
N THR A 28 2.18 6.97 -17.50
CA THR A 28 0.77 6.93 -17.08
C THR A 28 0.26 5.50 -16.89
N LEU A 29 0.76 4.55 -17.67
CA LEU A 29 0.43 3.14 -17.52
C LEU A 29 1.01 2.58 -16.21
N PHE A 30 2.27 2.91 -15.90
CA PHE A 30 2.88 2.55 -14.63
C PHE A 30 2.16 3.18 -13.44
N LEU A 31 1.79 4.46 -13.51
CA LEU A 31 1.08 5.13 -12.42
C LEU A 31 -0.34 4.57 -12.25
N GLY A 32 -1.04 4.25 -13.34
CA GLY A 32 -2.32 3.55 -13.30
C GLY A 32 -2.21 2.15 -12.68
N LEU A 33 -1.15 1.42 -12.98
CA LEU A 33 -0.83 0.14 -12.34
C LEU A 33 -0.58 0.33 -10.83
N CYS A 34 0.19 1.35 -10.43
CA CYS A 34 0.44 1.64 -9.02
C CYS A 34 -0.85 1.93 -8.27
N ALA A 35 -1.69 2.83 -8.81
CA ALA A 35 -2.95 3.22 -8.20
C ALA A 35 -3.93 2.04 -8.08
N SER A 36 -4.10 1.25 -9.15
CA SER A 36 -4.99 0.09 -9.14
C SER A 36 -4.52 -1.02 -8.20
N LEU A 37 -3.20 -1.26 -8.16
CA LEU A 37 -2.63 -2.26 -7.26
C LEU A 37 -2.76 -1.83 -5.81
N ASN A 38 -2.42 -0.57 -5.49
CA ASN A 38 -2.58 0.00 -4.15
C ASN A 38 -4.03 -0.07 -3.65
N LEU A 39 -5.00 0.24 -4.51
CA LEU A 39 -6.41 0.10 -4.21
C LEU A 39 -6.75 -1.35 -3.85
N ALA A 40 -6.32 -2.29 -4.69
CA ALA A 40 -6.61 -3.70 -4.50
C ALA A 40 -5.96 -4.27 -3.22
N THR A 41 -4.68 -3.97 -2.98
CA THR A 41 -3.94 -4.44 -1.81
C THR A 41 -4.51 -3.86 -0.52
N ASN A 42 -4.85 -2.56 -0.49
CA ASN A 42 -5.46 -1.94 0.69
C ASN A 42 -6.86 -2.49 0.98
N LEU A 43 -7.70 -2.69 -0.04
CA LEU A 43 -9.03 -3.25 0.17
C LEU A 43 -8.95 -4.70 0.68
N VAL A 44 -8.06 -5.51 0.11
CA VAL A 44 -7.84 -6.88 0.56
C VAL A 44 -7.30 -6.91 1.98
N LEU A 45 -6.31 -6.07 2.30
CA LEU A 45 -5.74 -5.98 3.64
C LEU A 45 -6.81 -5.60 4.67
N ASN A 46 -7.61 -4.56 4.39
CA ASN A 46 -8.69 -4.13 5.27
C ASN A 46 -9.76 -5.23 5.44
N LEU A 47 -10.09 -5.96 4.38
CA LEU A 47 -11.02 -7.10 4.46
C LEU A 47 -10.45 -8.24 5.33
N VAL A 48 -9.18 -8.59 5.13
CA VAL A 48 -8.50 -9.62 5.94
C VAL A 48 -8.46 -9.21 7.41
N LEU A 49 -8.07 -7.98 7.72
CA LEU A 49 -8.02 -7.47 9.09
C LEU A 49 -9.40 -7.40 9.75
N TRP A 50 -10.46 -7.19 8.96
CA TRP A 50 -11.83 -7.21 9.43
C TRP A 50 -12.29 -8.62 9.83
N LEU A 51 -11.87 -9.65 9.08
CA LEU A 51 -12.18 -11.05 9.37
C LEU A 51 -11.37 -11.61 10.56
N ILE A 52 -10.27 -10.96 10.93
CA ILE A 52 -9.38 -11.38 12.01
C ILE A 52 -9.88 -10.85 13.37
N PRO A 53 -9.91 -11.69 14.42
CA PRO A 53 -10.22 -11.26 15.78
C PRO A 53 -9.28 -10.15 16.29
N LEU A 54 -9.84 -9.16 16.99
CA LEU A 54 -9.10 -8.03 17.57
C LEU A 54 -7.88 -8.44 18.40
N THR A 55 -7.98 -9.55 19.14
CA THR A 55 -6.92 -10.06 20.03
C THR A 55 -5.65 -10.47 19.30
N VAL A 56 -5.73 -10.84 18.03
CA VAL A 56 -4.57 -11.26 17.21
C VAL A 56 -4.26 -10.27 16.08
N ARG A 57 -5.14 -9.30 15.83
CA ARG A 57 -5.00 -8.29 14.76
C ARG A 57 -3.67 -7.54 14.86
N TRP A 58 -3.30 -7.08 16.05
CA TRP A 58 -2.05 -6.36 16.30
C TRP A 58 -0.80 -7.14 15.86
N TRP A 59 -0.79 -8.46 16.07
CA TRP A 59 0.31 -9.32 15.68
C TRP A 59 0.35 -9.61 14.18
N LEU A 60 -0.81 -9.57 13.52
CA LEU A 60 -0.96 -9.92 12.11
C LEU A 60 -0.89 -8.71 11.17
N VAL A 61 -1.13 -7.49 11.65
CA VAL A 61 -1.04 -6.28 10.83
C VAL A 61 0.34 -6.13 10.19
N TYR A 62 1.42 -6.14 10.97
CA TYR A 62 2.78 -5.94 10.44
C TYR A 62 3.24 -6.99 9.42
N PRO A 63 3.04 -8.31 9.63
CA PRO A 63 3.40 -9.29 8.61
C PRO A 63 2.51 -9.21 7.36
N LEU A 64 1.24 -8.79 7.50
CA LEU A 64 0.36 -8.56 6.34
C LEU A 64 0.78 -7.32 5.54
N GLU A 65 1.16 -6.22 6.20
CA GLU A 65 1.73 -5.03 5.54
C GLU A 65 3.00 -5.39 4.77
N LEU A 66 3.89 -6.20 5.36
CA LEU A 66 5.10 -6.65 4.68
C LEU A 66 4.78 -7.51 3.44
N LEU A 67 3.72 -8.34 3.53
CA LEU A 67 3.24 -9.12 2.40
C LEU A 67 2.69 -8.21 1.29
N VAL A 68 1.97 -7.14 1.63
CA VAL A 68 1.51 -6.14 0.66
C VAL A 68 2.70 -5.53 -0.08
N VAL A 69 3.72 -5.04 0.64
CA VAL A 69 4.95 -4.49 0.03
C VAL A 69 5.59 -5.50 -0.92
N ALA A 70 5.68 -6.77 -0.52
CA ALA A 70 6.27 -7.82 -1.34
C ALA A 70 5.47 -8.08 -2.63
N VAL A 71 4.13 -8.10 -2.55
CA VAL A 71 3.23 -8.24 -3.70
C VAL A 71 3.36 -7.05 -4.64
N GLU A 72 3.33 -5.83 -4.10
CA GLU A 72 3.45 -4.61 -4.89
C GLU A 72 4.77 -4.53 -5.63
N TYR A 73 5.87 -4.77 -4.91
CA TYR A 73 7.20 -4.82 -5.52
C TYR A 73 7.28 -5.88 -6.61
N ALA A 74 6.73 -7.08 -6.39
CA ALA A 74 6.77 -8.14 -7.39
C ALA A 74 6.05 -7.75 -8.69
N VAL A 75 4.89 -7.10 -8.58
CA VAL A 75 4.13 -6.61 -9.74
C VAL A 75 4.88 -5.48 -10.44
N TYR A 76 5.37 -4.47 -9.71
CA TYR A 76 6.14 -3.38 -10.30
C TYR A 76 7.45 -3.86 -10.95
N ALA A 77 8.13 -4.83 -10.33
CA ALA A 77 9.35 -5.42 -10.86
C ALA A 77 9.09 -6.25 -12.12
N ARG A 78 7.90 -6.87 -12.26
CA ARG A 78 7.50 -7.50 -13.52
C ARG A 78 7.24 -6.47 -14.63
N ALA A 79 6.65 -5.32 -14.28
CA ALA A 79 6.34 -4.28 -15.26
C ALA A 79 7.56 -3.47 -15.72
N CYS A 80 8.50 -3.18 -14.80
CA CYS A 80 9.61 -2.24 -15.05
C CYS A 80 11.00 -2.85 -14.89
N GLY A 81 11.10 -4.13 -14.53
CA GLY A 81 12.36 -4.79 -14.17
C GLY A 81 12.69 -4.68 -12.68
N ARG A 82 13.44 -5.66 -12.17
CA ARG A 82 13.88 -5.69 -10.76
C ARG A 82 14.91 -4.59 -10.50
N SER A 83 14.71 -3.82 -9.45
CA SER A 83 15.69 -2.81 -8.98
C SER A 83 15.62 -2.67 -7.47
N GLY A 84 16.78 -2.51 -6.82
CA GLY A 84 16.84 -2.20 -5.38
C GLY A 84 16.23 -0.83 -5.07
N ARG A 85 16.38 0.15 -5.98
CA ARG A 85 15.72 1.46 -5.85
C ARG A 85 14.20 1.32 -5.88
N LEU A 86 13.67 0.50 -6.79
CA LEU A 86 12.23 0.25 -6.87
C LEU A 86 11.71 -0.39 -5.58
N PHE A 87 12.42 -1.39 -5.05
CA PHE A 87 12.08 -2.00 -3.76
C PHE A 87 12.02 -0.99 -2.62
N LEU A 88 13.08 -0.16 -2.47
CA LEU A 88 13.14 0.85 -1.42
C LEU A 88 12.02 1.90 -1.55
N LEU A 89 11.69 2.31 -2.77
CA LEU A 89 10.60 3.26 -3.00
C LEU A 89 9.23 2.63 -2.72
N THR A 90 9.00 1.37 -3.09
CA THR A 90 7.76 0.65 -2.73
C THR A 90 7.63 0.51 -1.21
N LEU A 91 8.69 0.10 -0.52
CA LEU A 91 8.71 0.02 0.94
C LEU A 91 8.43 1.39 1.58
N ALA A 92 9.11 2.44 1.13
CA ALA A 92 8.91 3.80 1.64
C ALA A 92 7.49 4.30 1.40
N ALA A 93 6.91 4.03 0.22
CA ALA A 93 5.55 4.40 -0.14
C ALA A 93 4.54 3.77 0.82
N ASN A 94 4.62 2.46 1.02
CA ASN A 94 3.74 1.72 1.93
C ASN A 94 3.93 2.16 3.39
N VAL A 95 5.16 2.37 3.87
CA VAL A 95 5.40 2.88 5.24
C VAL A 95 4.80 4.28 5.41
N LEU A 96 4.97 5.19 4.45
CA LEU A 96 4.40 6.53 4.52
C LEU A 96 2.88 6.50 4.48
N SER A 97 2.30 5.65 3.63
CA SER A 97 0.87 5.41 3.55
C SER A 97 0.31 4.87 4.88
N TYR A 98 0.94 3.87 5.48
CA TYR A 98 0.58 3.32 6.78
C TYR A 98 0.65 4.36 7.90
N CYS A 99 1.75 5.12 7.98
CA CYS A 99 1.90 6.21 8.94
C CYS A 99 0.82 7.29 8.75
N THR A 100 0.48 7.60 7.50
CA THR A 100 -0.60 8.55 7.17
C THR A 100 -1.96 8.01 7.66
N GLY A 101 -2.22 6.72 7.45
CA GLY A 101 -3.40 6.02 7.97
C GLY A 101 -3.51 6.13 9.49
N ILE A 102 -2.42 5.86 10.22
CA ILE A 102 -2.39 5.99 11.69
C ILE A 102 -2.70 7.42 12.13
N LEU A 103 -2.09 8.42 11.49
CA LEU A 103 -2.28 9.83 11.87
C LEU A 103 -3.73 10.29 11.71
N ILE A 104 -4.45 9.75 10.72
CA ILE A 104 -5.82 10.18 10.38
C ILE A 104 -6.87 9.36 11.12
N TYR A 105 -6.68 8.04 11.22
CA TYR A 105 -7.69 7.11 11.71
C TYR A 105 -7.36 6.51 13.09
N GLY A 106 -6.18 6.78 13.62
CA GLY A 106 -5.66 6.12 14.81
C GLY A 106 -5.08 4.74 14.49
N HIS A 107 -4.45 4.13 15.48
CA HIS A 107 -3.98 2.76 15.36
C HIS A 107 -5.15 1.77 15.52
N VAL A 108 -5.18 0.75 14.67
CA VAL A 108 -6.09 -0.42 14.75
C VAL A 108 -5.98 -1.14 16.09
#